data_AF-S4PNH9-F1
#
_entry.id   AF-S4PNH9-F1
#
_cell.length_a   1.000
_cell.length_b   1.000
_cell.length_c   1.000
_cell.angle_alpha   90.00
_cell.angle_beta   90.00
_cell.angle_gamma   90.00
#
_symmetry.space_group_name_H-M   'P 1'
#
loop_
_entity.id
_entity.type
_entity.pdbx_description
1 polymer ?
#
loop_
_entity_poly.entity_id
_entity_poly.type
_entity_poly.pdbx_seq_one_letter_code
_entity_poly.pdbx_strand_id
1 'polypeptide(L)'
;KDFNNFSDRISVGTDTQREPLLRNLANMSGSEWQEMRHIVTPTFSSAKMKAMFPLIADCAKTLKAVLIQESGVDIEVPNLMCRFT
;
A
#
# COMPACT_ATOMS: atom_id res chain seq x y z
N LYS A 1 -24.36 -5.54 3.41
CA LYS A 1 -23.86 -4.16 3.58
C LYS A 1 -23.55 -4.04 5.06
N ASP A 2 -22.41 -4.60 5.46
CA ASP A 2 -22.10 -4.89 6.86
C ASP A 2 -20.71 -4.35 7.19
N PHE A 3 -20.49 -3.08 6.84
CA PHE A 3 -19.27 -2.34 7.17
C PHE A 3 -19.23 -1.91 8.64
N ASN A 4 -20.26 -2.21 9.44
CA ASN A 4 -20.34 -1.82 10.85
C ASN A 4 -19.99 -2.96 11.81
N ASN A 5 -19.73 -4.17 11.32
CA ASN A 5 -19.32 -5.29 12.15
C ASN A 5 -17.90 -5.71 11.78
N PHE A 6 -16.92 -4.93 12.26
CA PHE A 6 -15.53 -5.36 12.22
C PHE A 6 -15.27 -6.15 13.50
N SER A 7 -15.31 -7.49 13.40
CA SER A 7 -14.66 -8.32 14.41
C SER A 7 -13.21 -7.86 14.50
N ASP A 8 -12.71 -7.63 15.72
CA ASP A 8 -11.30 -7.28 15.91
C ASP A 8 -10.44 -8.24 15.08
N ARG A 9 -9.63 -7.68 14.18
CA ARG A 9 -8.58 -8.47 13.54
C ARG A 9 -7.64 -8.80 14.68
N ILE A 10 -7.79 -9.99 15.26
CA ILE A 10 -6.85 -10.50 16.25
C ILE A 10 -5.53 -10.62 15.50
N SER A 11 -4.67 -9.60 15.61
CA SER A 11 -3.28 -9.75 15.26
C SER A 11 -2.68 -10.64 16.33
N VAL A 12 -2.82 -11.95 16.15
CA VAL A 12 -2.32 -13.00 17.05
C VAL A 12 -0.79 -12.87 17.06
N GLY A 13 -0.25 -11.98 17.90
CA GLY A 13 1.19 -11.86 18.15
C GLY A 13 1.81 -10.46 18.01
N THR A 14 1.07 -9.39 17.71
CA THR A 14 1.69 -8.05 17.58
C THR A 14 1.58 -7.28 18.89
N ASP A 15 2.65 -7.28 19.69
CA ASP A 15 2.78 -6.38 20.83
C ASP A 15 3.25 -5.00 20.34
N THR A 16 2.29 -4.18 19.90
CA THR A 16 2.56 -2.82 19.41
C THR A 16 3.07 -1.87 20.50
N GLN A 17 2.98 -2.24 21.78
CA GLN A 17 3.52 -1.47 22.89
C GLN A 17 5.02 -1.75 23.07
N ARG A 18 5.45 -3.00 22.91
CA ARG A 18 6.88 -3.38 22.92
C ARG A 18 7.59 -3.04 21.61
N GLU A 19 6.88 -3.11 20.49
CA GLU A 19 7.43 -2.84 19.16
C GLU A 19 6.63 -1.71 18.46
N PRO A 20 6.96 -0.42 18.74
CA PRO A 20 6.21 0.72 18.23
C PRO A 20 6.13 0.79 16.70
N LEU A 21 7.11 0.23 15.98
CA LEU A 21 7.12 0.16 14.52
C LEU A 21 6.01 -0.74 13.96
N LEU A 22 5.52 -1.68 14.75
CA LEU A 22 4.41 -2.55 14.37
C LEU A 22 3.05 -1.87 14.58
N ARG A 23 2.99 -0.69 15.20
CA ARG A 23 1.77 0.09 15.42
C ARG A 23 1.32 0.82 14.15
N ASN A 24 0.87 0.06 13.16
CA ASN A 24 0.32 0.56 11.90
C ASN A 24 -1.15 0.13 11.70
N LEU A 25 -1.83 0.72 10.72
CA LEU A 25 -3.25 0.50 10.45
C LEU A 25 -3.63 -0.97 10.17
N ALA A 26 -2.69 -1.80 9.71
CA ALA A 26 -2.95 -3.23 9.49
C ALA A 26 -2.94 -4.04 10.79
N ASN A 27 -2.21 -3.58 11.80
CA ASN A 27 -2.00 -4.26 13.07
C ASN A 27 -2.83 -3.69 14.24
N MET A 28 -3.35 -2.46 14.11
CA MET A 28 -4.28 -1.86 15.08
C MET A 28 -5.63 -2.59 15.06
N SER A 29 -6.30 -2.61 16.21
CA SER A 29 -7.67 -3.13 16.36
C SER A 29 -8.54 -2.15 17.17
N GLY A 30 -9.82 -2.49 17.36
CA GLY A 30 -10.74 -1.69 18.17
C GLY A 30 -10.91 -0.23 17.72
N SER A 31 -11.10 0.65 18.71
CA SER A 31 -11.34 2.09 18.51
C SER A 31 -10.16 2.80 17.84
N GLU A 32 -8.93 2.42 18.19
CA GLU A 32 -7.71 2.99 17.61
C GLU A 32 -7.66 2.77 16.09
N TRP A 33 -7.93 1.54 15.64
CA TRP A 33 -8.03 1.22 14.22
C TRP A 33 -9.12 2.02 13.53
N GLN A 34 -10.29 2.15 14.17
CA GLN A 34 -11.42 2.90 13.64
C GLN A 34 -11.08 4.38 13.45
N GLU A 35 -10.49 5.01 14.46
CA GLU A 35 -10.04 6.41 14.42
C GLU A 35 -9.03 6.65 13.29
N MET A 36 -7.99 5.80 13.21
CA MET A 36 -6.99 5.89 12.15
C MET A 36 -7.59 5.67 10.76
N ARG A 37 -8.54 4.73 10.63
CA ARG A 37 -9.21 4.47 9.35
C ARG A 37 -10.08 5.65 8.92
N HIS A 38 -10.74 6.35 9.84
CA HIS A 38 -11.50 7.57 9.54
C HIS A 38 -10.62 8.70 8.99
N ILE A 39 -9.34 8.74 9.36
CA ILE A 39 -8.37 9.71 8.84
C ILE A 39 -7.81 9.27 7.48
N VAL A 40 -7.40 8.00 7.36
CA VAL A 40 -6.70 7.47 6.18
C VAL A 40 -7.65 7.27 4.99
N THR A 41 -8.84 6.71 5.22
CA THR A 41 -9.81 6.40 4.15
C THR A 41 -10.16 7.59 3.25
N PRO A 42 -10.53 8.78 3.77
CA PRO A 42 -10.83 9.93 2.91
C PRO A 42 -9.59 10.50 2.20
N THR A 43 -8.37 10.17 2.64
CA THR A 43 -7.12 10.55 1.98
C THR A 43 -6.87 9.73 0.71
N PHE A 44 -7.31 8.47 0.69
CA PHE A 44 -7.20 7.55 -0.44
C PHE A 44 -8.55 7.25 -1.11
N SER A 45 -9.44 8.25 -1.17
CA SER A 45 -10.71 8.10 -1.88
C SER A 45 -10.49 7.80 -3.37
N SER A 46 -11.45 7.18 -4.04
CA SER A 46 -11.31 6.85 -5.47
C SER A 46 -11.03 8.08 -6.35
N ALA A 47 -11.58 9.25 -5.99
CA ALA A 47 -11.29 10.50 -6.69
C ALA A 47 -9.83 10.95 -6.47
N LYS A 48 -9.33 10.88 -5.24
CA LYS A 48 -7.92 11.22 -4.93
C LYS A 48 -6.95 10.22 -5.57
N MET A 49 -7.28 8.92 -5.56
CA MET A 49 -6.49 7.89 -6.26
C MET A 49 -6.45 8.13 -7.77
N LYS A 50 -7.57 8.52 -8.39
CA LYS A 50 -7.58 8.93 -9.81
C LYS A 50 -6.70 10.16 -10.05
N ALA A 51 -6.70 11.13 -9.13
CA ALA A 51 -5.84 12.30 -9.22
C ALA A 51 -4.34 11.98 -9.07
N MET A 52 -3.98 10.83 -8.47
CA MET A 52 -2.60 10.33 -8.41
C MET A 52 -2.13 9.63 -9.68
N PHE A 53 -3.01 9.40 -10.67
CA PHE A 53 -2.66 8.75 -11.95
C PHE A 53 -1.41 9.33 -12.65
N PRO A 54 -1.16 10.66 -12.66
CA PRO A 54 0.05 11.21 -13.26
C PRO A 54 1.34 10.64 -12.65
N LEU A 55 1.37 10.43 -11.34
CA LEU A 55 2.54 9.84 -10.65
C LEU A 55 2.78 8.39 -11.09
N ILE A 56 1.71 7.61 -11.22
CA ILE A 56 1.76 6.24 -11.73
C ILE A 56 2.27 6.23 -13.17
N ALA A 57 1.79 7.17 -13.99
CA ALA A 57 2.23 7.32 -15.37
C ALA A 57 3.72 7.68 -15.47
N ASP A 58 4.24 8.49 -14.56
CA ASP A 58 5.67 8.82 -14.51
C ASP A 58 6.52 7.61 -14.11
N CYS A 59 6.08 6.81 -13.13
CA CYS A 59 6.72 5.52 -12.82
C CYS A 59 6.73 4.59 -14.05
N ALA A 60 5.63 4.52 -14.80
CA ALA A 60 5.54 3.71 -16.01
C ALA A 60 6.47 4.19 -17.13
N LYS A 61 6.70 5.51 -17.26
CA LYS A 61 7.71 6.06 -18.19
C LYS A 61 9.12 5.62 -17.79
N THR A 62 9.44 5.66 -16.50
CA THR A 62 10.73 5.17 -15.99
C THR A 62 10.92 3.68 -16.27
N LEU A 63 9.90 2.86 -16.01
CA LEU A 63 9.92 1.44 -16.36
C LEU A 63 10.16 1.22 -17.86
N LYS A 64 9.46 1.97 -18.72
CA LYS A 64 9.66 1.91 -20.17
C LYS A 64 11.09 2.27 -20.57
N ALA A 65 11.68 3.30 -19.97
CA ALA A 65 13.06 3.70 -20.27
C ALA A 65 14.05 2.60 -19.92
N VAL A 66 13.89 1.95 -18.75
CA VAL A 66 14.72 0.81 -18.34
C VAL A 66 14.58 -0.36 -19.32
N LEU A 67 13.35 -0.70 -19.72
CA LEU A 67 13.12 -1.78 -20.69
C LEU A 67 13.73 -1.50 -22.07
N ILE A 68 13.74 -0.23 -22.50
CA ILE A 68 14.41 0.17 -23.75
C ILE A 68 15.94 0.07 -23.62
N GLN A 69 16.48 0.46 -22.46
CA GLN A 69 17.93 0.39 -22.21
C GLN A 69 18.44 -1.06 -22.20
N GLU A 70 17.68 -1.98 -21.63
CA GLU A 70 18.01 -3.40 -21.54
C GLU A 70 17.52 -4.19 -22.78
N SER A 71 17.24 -3.50 -23.89
CA SER A 71 16.73 -4.17 -25.10
C SER A 71 17.75 -5.15 -25.66
N GLY A 72 17.35 -6.42 -25.81
CA GLY A 72 18.20 -7.50 -26.32
C GLY A 72 18.94 -8.29 -25.23
N VAL A 73 18.69 -7.99 -23.95
CA VAL A 73 19.13 -8.79 -22.81
C VAL A 73 17.93 -9.57 -22.28
N ASP A 74 18.16 -10.81 -21.82
CA ASP A 74 17.15 -11.57 -21.10
C ASP A 74 16.93 -10.95 -19.72
N ILE A 75 15.69 -10.54 -19.44
CA ILE A 75 15.32 -9.85 -18.20
C ILE A 75 14.45 -10.77 -17.34
N GLU A 76 14.83 -10.92 -16.07
CA GLU A 76 13.97 -11.54 -15.06
C GLU A 76 12.88 -10.55 -14.61
N VAL A 77 11.67 -10.72 -15.14
CA VAL A 77 10.53 -9.82 -14.87
C VAL A 77 10.21 -9.67 -13.38
N PRO A 78 10.20 -10.72 -12.53
CA PRO A 78 9.96 -10.58 -11.09
C PRO A 78 10.97 -9.65 -10.41
N ASN A 79 12.26 -9.78 -10.75
CA ASN A 79 13.32 -8.95 -10.19
C ASN A 79 13.20 -7.48 -10.64
N LEU A 80 12.85 -7.26 -11.91
CA LEU A 80 12.62 -5.90 -12.40
C LEU A 80 11.42 -5.24 -11.70
N MET A 81 10.29 -5.95 -11.61
CA MET A 81 9.03 -5.38 -11.14
C MET A 81 9.04 -5.07 -9.63
N CYS A 82 9.80 -5.79 -8.81
CA CYS A 82 9.89 -5.52 -7.37
C CYS A 82 10.46 -4.12 -7.04
N ARG A 83 11.08 -3.45 -8.01
CA ARG A 83 11.59 -2.07 -7.89
C ARG A 83 10.51 -1.02 -8.16
N PHE A 84 9.40 -1.41 -8.78
CA PHE A 84 8.31 -0.51 -9.19
C PHE A 84 6.99 -0.75 -8.45
N THR A 85 6.80 -1.94 -7.86
CA THR A 85 5.60 -2.37 -7.11
C THR A 85 5.98 -3.27 -5.95
#